data_AF-A0A453NLV0-F1
#
_entry.id   AF-A0A453NLV0-F1
#
_cell.length_a   1.000
_cell.length_b   1.000
_cell.length_c   1.000
_cell.angle_alpha   90.00
_cell.angle_beta   90.00
_cell.angle_gamma   90.00
#
_symmetry.space_group_name_H-M   'P 1'
#
loop_
_entity.id
_entity.type
_entity.pdbx_description
1 polymer ?
#
loop_
_entity_poly.entity_id
_entity_poly.type
_entity_poly.pdbx_seq_one_letter_code
_entity_poly.pdbx_strand_id
1 'polypeptide(L)'
;AHLAYNKIAPFLRFAHLTANQAILEAAAGARRVHIVDLDAAHGVQWPPLLQAICDRADAAVGLPEVRITGAGPDLDVLRRTGDRLRAFASSLNLPFRFHPLLLPCTAQLAADPAACLELHPDETLAVNCVLFLHRLSGDGELTAFLRWVRSMNPAVVTIAEREGEAGRGEDDDDLPRRVAAAMDFYSAVFDALEATVPPGSAERLAVEQEILGTEIDAVVAGPGSGGGRPRSFEAWTAAVRASGLSPWPASTFAVSQARLLLRLHYPSEGYAAEEAGGACFLGWQTRTLMSVSSWH
;
A
#
# COMPACT_ATOMS: atom_id res chain seq x y z
N ALA A 1 -17.22 -8.67 -0.39
CA ALA A 1 -16.54 -8.24 -1.63
C ALA A 1 -14.99 -8.11 -1.61
N HIS A 2 -14.28 -7.70 -0.54
CA HIS A 2 -12.84 -7.33 -0.63
C HIS A 2 -11.90 -8.39 -1.23
N LEU A 3 -12.06 -9.67 -0.86
CA LEU A 3 -11.27 -10.75 -1.44
C LEU A 3 -11.53 -10.91 -2.95
N ALA A 4 -12.78 -10.70 -3.39
CA ALA A 4 -13.14 -10.72 -4.80
C ALA A 4 -12.46 -9.58 -5.54
N TYR A 5 -12.44 -8.36 -4.97
CA TYR A 5 -11.78 -7.22 -5.60
C TYR A 5 -10.29 -7.48 -5.86
N ASN A 6 -9.59 -8.06 -4.87
CA ASN A 6 -8.18 -8.43 -5.00
C ASN A 6 -7.91 -9.56 -6.02
N LYS A 7 -8.94 -10.33 -6.37
CA LYS A 7 -8.86 -11.41 -7.36
C LYS A 7 -9.10 -10.86 -8.77
N ILE A 8 -10.03 -9.92 -8.93
CA ILE A 8 -10.49 -9.43 -10.23
C ILE A 8 -9.85 -8.11 -10.66
N ALA A 9 -9.08 -7.44 -9.79
CA ALA A 9 -8.43 -6.17 -10.11
C ALA A 9 -6.96 -6.16 -9.65
N PRO A 10 -6.06 -5.48 -10.40
CA PRO A 10 -4.63 -5.52 -10.15
C PRO A 10 -4.14 -4.68 -8.97
N PHE A 11 -4.95 -3.79 -8.41
CA PHE A 11 -4.53 -2.76 -7.45
C PHE A 11 -3.61 -3.28 -6.34
N LEU A 12 -4.09 -4.19 -5.48
CA LEU A 12 -3.28 -4.67 -4.36
C LEU A 12 -2.09 -5.51 -4.82
N ARG A 13 -2.22 -6.33 -5.87
CA ARG A 13 -1.09 -7.14 -6.36
C ARG A 13 0.01 -6.25 -6.92
N PHE A 14 -0.36 -5.20 -7.65
CA PHE A 14 0.55 -4.19 -8.17
C PHE A 14 1.23 -3.43 -7.02
N ALA A 15 0.47 -2.96 -6.04
CA ALA A 15 0.99 -2.25 -4.87
C ALA A 15 1.98 -3.11 -4.09
N HIS A 16 1.57 -4.31 -3.70
CA HIS A 16 2.39 -5.25 -2.93
C HIS A 16 3.67 -5.62 -3.68
N LEU A 17 3.58 -5.97 -4.97
CA LEU A 17 4.74 -6.40 -5.73
C LEU A 17 5.78 -5.27 -5.87
N THR A 18 5.31 -4.06 -6.15
CA THR A 18 6.19 -2.90 -6.32
C THR A 18 6.80 -2.47 -5.00
N ALA A 19 6.01 -2.40 -3.92
CA ALA A 19 6.50 -2.08 -2.57
C ALA A 19 7.51 -3.14 -2.08
N ASN A 20 7.19 -4.43 -2.27
CA ASN A 20 8.08 -5.53 -1.87
C ASN A 20 9.44 -5.45 -2.56
N GLN A 21 9.49 -5.01 -3.82
CA GLN A 21 10.77 -4.86 -4.51
C GLN A 21 11.64 -3.77 -3.87
N ALA A 22 11.08 -2.64 -3.47
CA ALA A 22 11.82 -1.59 -2.76
C ALA A 22 12.30 -2.06 -1.38
N ILE A 23 11.45 -2.79 -0.64
CA ILE A 23 11.82 -3.40 0.66
C ILE A 23 12.95 -4.40 0.46
N LEU A 24 12.88 -5.24 -0.57
CA LEU A 24 13.88 -6.26 -0.86
C LEU A 24 15.24 -5.65 -1.25
N GLU A 25 15.23 -4.51 -1.95
CA GLU A 25 16.45 -3.76 -2.27
C GLU A 25 17.06 -3.12 -1.02
N ALA A 26 16.26 -2.50 -0.14
CA ALA A 26 16.74 -1.94 1.11
C ALA A 26 17.25 -3.01 2.09
N ALA A 27 16.68 -4.21 2.06
CA ALA A 27 17.07 -5.35 2.89
C ALA A 27 18.31 -6.11 2.39
N ALA A 28 18.86 -5.77 1.23
CA ALA A 28 19.99 -6.49 0.65
C ALA A 28 21.21 -6.50 1.59
N GLY A 29 21.67 -7.71 1.94
CA GLY A 29 22.82 -7.90 2.85
C GLY A 29 22.52 -7.66 4.34
N ALA A 30 21.28 -7.33 4.71
CA ALA A 30 20.88 -7.18 6.10
C ALA A 30 20.90 -8.54 6.83
N ARG A 31 21.28 -8.54 8.12
CA ARG A 31 21.17 -9.72 9.00
C ARG A 31 19.84 -9.78 9.75
N ARG A 32 19.23 -8.61 9.96
CA ARG A 32 17.92 -8.45 10.59
C ARG A 32 17.11 -7.46 9.78
N VAL A 33 15.90 -7.84 9.43
CA VAL A 33 14.95 -7.01 8.71
C VAL A 33 13.72 -6.86 9.58
N HIS A 34 13.28 -5.62 9.78
CA HIS A 34 12.02 -5.34 10.46
C HIS A 34 11.10 -4.57 9.53
N ILE A 35 9.90 -5.10 9.32
CA ILE A 35 8.88 -4.49 8.50
C ILE A 35 7.74 -4.05 9.41
N VAL A 36 7.43 -2.75 9.41
CA VAL A 36 6.23 -2.20 10.03
C VAL A 36 5.18 -2.05 8.95
N ASP A 37 4.11 -2.84 9.04
CA ASP A 37 2.98 -2.82 8.11
C ASP A 37 1.78 -2.16 8.78
N LEU A 38 1.36 -1.01 8.28
CA LEU A 38 0.36 -0.18 8.95
C LEU A 38 -1.10 -0.61 8.71
N ASP A 39 -1.32 -1.55 7.80
CA ASP A 39 -2.60 -2.22 7.63
C ASP A 39 -2.40 -3.68 7.19
N ALA A 40 -1.95 -4.50 8.14
CA ALA A 40 -1.54 -5.86 7.83
C ALA A 40 -2.68 -6.77 7.40
N ALA A 41 -3.93 -6.43 7.72
CA ALA A 41 -5.12 -7.16 7.31
C ALA A 41 -4.93 -8.69 7.35
N HIS A 42 -4.94 -9.35 6.18
CA HIS A 42 -4.73 -10.80 6.05
C HIS A 42 -3.28 -11.22 5.72
N GLY A 43 -2.34 -10.28 5.62
CA GLY A 43 -0.91 -10.52 5.45
C GLY A 43 -0.49 -11.07 4.09
N VAL A 44 -1.34 -10.95 3.06
CA VAL A 44 -1.10 -11.55 1.73
C VAL A 44 0.08 -10.93 0.96
N GLN A 45 0.53 -9.74 1.35
CA GLN A 45 1.72 -9.09 0.79
C GLN A 45 3.01 -9.85 1.11
N TRP A 46 3.08 -10.46 2.29
CA TRP A 46 4.35 -10.87 2.89
C TRP A 46 4.92 -12.21 2.39
N PRO A 47 4.14 -13.28 2.12
CA PRO A 47 4.70 -14.55 1.69
C PRO A 47 5.63 -14.45 0.45
N PRO A 48 5.25 -13.74 -0.63
CA PRO A 48 6.15 -13.56 -1.78
C PRO A 48 7.46 -12.82 -1.42
N LEU A 49 7.41 -11.86 -0.50
CA LEU A 49 8.62 -11.16 -0.03
C LEU A 49 9.50 -12.07 0.80
N LEU A 50 8.94 -12.84 1.74
CA LEU A 50 9.69 -13.78 2.57
C LEU A 50 10.41 -14.83 1.70
N GLN A 51 9.73 -15.34 0.66
CA GLN A 51 10.35 -16.21 -0.34
C GLN A 51 11.52 -15.50 -1.05
N ALA A 52 11.29 -14.29 -1.55
CA ALA A 52 12.33 -13.55 -2.28
C ALA A 52 13.55 -13.18 -1.41
N ILE A 53 13.34 -12.93 -0.11
CA ILE A 53 14.42 -12.74 0.87
C ILE A 53 15.26 -14.02 0.98
N CYS A 54 14.62 -15.19 1.06
CA CYS A 54 15.32 -16.47 1.11
C CYS A 54 16.10 -16.73 -0.19
N ASP A 55 15.49 -16.51 -1.34
CA ASP A 55 16.07 -16.78 -2.66
C ASP A 55 17.29 -15.88 -2.96
N ARG A 56 17.34 -14.68 -2.37
CA ARG A 56 18.45 -13.72 -2.51
C ARG A 56 19.45 -13.76 -1.36
N ALA A 57 19.30 -14.65 -0.39
CA ALA A 57 20.19 -14.72 0.75
C ALA A 57 21.61 -15.12 0.31
N ASP A 58 22.61 -14.37 0.78
CA ASP A 58 24.01 -14.70 0.55
C ASP A 58 24.40 -15.90 1.43
N ALA A 59 24.94 -16.96 0.81
CA ALA A 59 25.37 -18.17 1.51
C ALA A 59 26.44 -17.90 2.59
N ALA A 60 27.27 -16.86 2.44
CA ALA A 60 28.28 -16.48 3.43
C ALA A 60 27.68 -15.75 4.64
N VAL A 61 26.55 -15.06 4.47
CA VAL A 61 25.85 -14.33 5.54
C VAL A 61 24.79 -15.20 6.22
N GLY A 62 24.15 -16.08 5.46
CA GLY A 62 23.01 -16.89 5.88
C GLY A 62 21.67 -16.15 5.74
N LEU A 63 20.59 -16.84 6.11
CA LEU A 63 19.24 -16.26 6.12
C LEU A 63 19.14 -15.17 7.19
N PRO A 64 18.55 -14.00 6.89
CA PRO A 64 18.31 -12.97 7.90
C PRO A 64 17.19 -13.38 8.85
N GLU A 65 17.20 -12.82 10.05
CA GLU A 65 16.00 -12.81 10.90
C GLU A 65 15.04 -11.74 10.39
N VAL A 66 13.80 -12.14 10.10
CA VAL A 66 12.75 -11.24 9.62
C VAL A 66 11.69 -11.07 10.70
N ARG A 67 11.41 -9.81 11.02
CA ARG A 67 10.35 -9.42 11.94
C ARG A 67 9.31 -8.60 11.20
N ILE A 68 8.04 -8.91 11.41
CA ILE A 68 6.94 -8.08 10.93
C ILE A 68 6.15 -7.58 12.14
N THR A 69 5.98 -6.27 12.24
CA THR A 69 4.99 -5.66 13.12
C THR A 69 3.78 -5.27 12.27
N GLY A 70 2.69 -6.02 12.42
CA GLY A 70 1.48 -5.81 11.63
C GLY A 70 0.43 -5.06 12.43
N ALA A 71 0.06 -3.87 11.97
CA ALA A 71 -0.97 -3.04 12.57
C ALA A 71 -2.35 -3.32 11.98
N GLY A 72 -3.40 -3.09 12.78
CA GLY A 72 -4.78 -3.21 12.33
C GLY A 72 -5.78 -3.12 13.48
N PRO A 73 -7.08 -3.01 13.19
CA PRO A 73 -8.11 -2.75 14.20
C PRO A 73 -8.53 -3.98 15.01
N ASP A 74 -8.17 -5.19 14.56
CA ASP A 74 -8.61 -6.46 15.16
C ASP A 74 -7.42 -7.35 15.50
N LEU A 75 -7.15 -7.50 16.81
CA LEU A 75 -6.06 -8.32 17.32
C LEU A 75 -6.19 -9.81 16.96
N ASP A 76 -7.41 -10.35 16.86
CA ASP A 76 -7.61 -11.76 16.56
C ASP A 76 -7.37 -12.04 15.07
N VAL A 77 -7.73 -11.08 14.20
CA VAL A 77 -7.30 -11.12 12.79
C VAL A 77 -5.78 -11.08 12.69
N LEU A 78 -5.13 -10.16 13.39
CA LEU A 78 -3.67 -10.02 13.38
C LEU A 78 -2.96 -11.27 13.91
N ARG A 79 -3.47 -11.90 14.99
CA ARG A 79 -2.93 -13.16 15.53
C ARG A 79 -3.01 -14.28 14.50
N ARG A 80 -4.17 -14.48 13.86
CA ARG A 80 -4.33 -15.48 12.79
C ARG A 80 -3.43 -15.19 11.59
N THR A 81 -3.25 -13.93 11.23
CA THR A 81 -2.29 -13.52 10.19
C THR A 81 -0.87 -13.87 10.59
N GLY A 82 -0.45 -13.55 11.82
CA GLY A 82 0.85 -13.93 12.36
C GLY A 82 1.10 -15.43 12.36
N ASP A 83 0.13 -16.25 12.75
CA ASP A 83 0.24 -17.71 12.75
C ASP A 83 0.46 -18.26 11.33
N ARG A 84 -0.28 -17.75 10.34
CA ARG A 84 -0.10 -18.13 8.92
C ARG A 84 1.28 -17.74 8.40
N LEU A 85 1.74 -16.53 8.72
CA LEU A 85 3.06 -16.06 8.29
C LEU A 85 4.20 -16.84 8.96
N ARG A 86 4.07 -17.17 10.25
CA ARG A 86 5.03 -18.05 10.95
C ARG A 86 5.08 -19.45 10.34
N ALA A 87 3.93 -20.04 10.02
CA ALA A 87 3.87 -21.34 9.36
C ALA A 87 4.54 -21.31 7.98
N PHE A 88 4.27 -20.27 7.18
CA PHE A 88 4.92 -20.08 5.88
C PHE A 88 6.43 -19.89 6.02
N ALA A 89 6.90 -18.99 6.89
CA ALA A 89 8.33 -18.78 7.13
C ALA A 89 9.04 -20.04 7.63
N SER A 90 8.38 -20.84 8.47
CA SER A 90 8.90 -22.14 8.93
C SER A 90 9.11 -23.11 7.76
N SER A 91 8.22 -23.10 6.76
CA SER A 91 8.39 -23.94 5.56
C SER A 91 9.62 -23.55 4.71
N LEU A 92 10.12 -22.33 4.88
CA LEU A 92 11.33 -21.81 4.24
C LEU A 92 12.58 -21.93 5.12
N ASN A 93 12.46 -22.42 6.36
CA ASN A 93 13.49 -22.36 7.40
C ASN A 93 13.97 -20.92 7.69
N LEU A 94 13.12 -19.92 7.48
CA LEU A 94 13.43 -18.51 7.70
C LEU A 94 13.20 -18.15 9.19
N PRO A 95 14.21 -17.62 9.92
CA PRO A 95 13.99 -17.11 11.27
C PRO A 95 13.00 -15.94 11.23
N PHE A 96 11.84 -16.11 11.86
CA PHE A 96 10.73 -15.18 11.67
C PHE A 96 9.95 -14.88 12.97
N ARG A 97 9.58 -13.61 13.16
CA ARG A 97 8.69 -13.17 14.23
C ARG A 97 7.58 -12.26 13.69
N PHE A 98 6.39 -12.38 14.28
CA PHE A 98 5.27 -11.48 14.00
C PHE A 98 4.75 -10.87 15.29
N HIS A 99 4.67 -9.55 15.33
CA HIS A 99 4.17 -8.74 16.45
C HIS A 99 2.88 -8.04 16.03
N PRO A 100 1.73 -8.35 16.65
CA PRO A 100 0.50 -7.62 16.36
C PRO A 100 0.53 -6.25 17.05
N LEU A 101 0.19 -5.20 16.30
CA LEU A 101 -0.02 -3.85 16.82
C LEU A 101 -1.50 -3.50 16.69
N LEU A 102 -2.21 -3.39 17.82
CA LEU A 102 -3.60 -2.94 17.79
C LEU A 102 -3.63 -1.46 17.43
N LEU A 103 -4.23 -1.15 16.29
CA LEU A 103 -4.43 0.20 15.82
C LEU A 103 -5.90 0.41 15.42
N PRO A 104 -6.77 0.79 16.38
CA PRO A 104 -8.21 0.90 16.16
C PRO A 104 -8.59 2.17 15.38
N CYS A 105 -7.78 3.23 15.47
CA CYS A 105 -7.93 4.42 14.63
C CYS A 105 -6.57 5.09 14.36
N THR A 106 -6.45 5.80 13.24
CA THR A 106 -5.21 6.48 12.84
C THR A 106 -4.79 7.60 13.79
N ALA A 107 -5.76 8.25 14.44
CA ALA A 107 -5.51 9.33 15.40
C ALA A 107 -4.65 8.89 16.61
N GLN A 108 -4.64 7.59 16.95
CA GLN A 108 -3.78 7.05 18.02
C GLN A 108 -2.30 6.95 17.63
N LEU A 109 -1.96 6.99 16.33
CA LEU A 109 -0.56 7.08 15.87
C LEU A 109 0.08 8.45 16.14
N ALA A 110 -0.71 9.47 16.50
CA ALA A 110 -0.15 10.80 16.82
C ALA A 110 0.14 10.98 18.33
N ALA A 111 -0.41 10.12 19.19
CA ALA A 111 -0.48 10.36 20.63
C ALA A 111 0.60 9.65 21.49
N ASP A 112 1.61 9.04 20.84
CA ASP A 112 2.80 8.34 21.37
C ASP A 112 2.86 6.84 20.95
N PRO A 113 3.31 6.55 19.72
CA PRO A 113 3.46 5.18 19.23
C PRO A 113 4.85 4.59 19.52
N ALA A 114 5.80 5.40 20.00
CA ALA A 114 7.13 4.92 20.36
C ALA A 114 7.07 3.96 21.56
N ALA A 115 6.06 4.12 22.41
CA ALA A 115 5.75 3.16 23.48
C ALA A 115 5.27 1.78 22.96
N CYS A 116 4.79 1.69 21.72
CA CYS A 116 4.15 0.49 21.18
C CYS A 116 5.00 -0.29 20.16
N LEU A 117 6.03 0.35 19.57
CA LEU A 117 6.95 -0.30 18.63
C LEU A 117 8.29 -0.59 19.30
N GLU A 118 8.63 -1.87 19.43
CA GLU A 118 9.99 -2.28 19.75
C GLU A 118 10.86 -2.12 18.51
N LEU A 119 11.79 -1.17 18.52
CA LEU A 119 12.78 -0.95 17.46
C LEU A 119 14.15 -1.39 17.94
N HIS A 120 14.91 -2.07 17.08
CA HIS A 120 16.28 -2.48 17.39
C HIS A 120 17.28 -1.69 16.54
N PRO A 121 18.37 -1.16 17.12
CA PRO A 121 19.31 -0.28 16.40
C PRO A 121 20.11 -0.98 15.30
N ASP A 122 20.02 -2.30 15.21
CA ASP A 122 20.83 -3.19 14.37
C ASP A 122 19.95 -3.97 13.37
N GLU A 123 18.73 -3.51 13.14
CA GLU A 123 17.81 -3.99 12.12
C GLU A 123 17.69 -2.99 10.95
N THR A 124 17.55 -3.52 9.73
CA THR A 124 17.11 -2.74 8.58
C THR A 124 15.60 -2.58 8.66
N LEU A 125 15.14 -1.37 8.99
CA LEU A 125 13.73 -1.05 9.15
C LEU A 125 13.08 -0.64 7.82
N ALA A 126 11.96 -1.25 7.48
CA ALA A 126 11.07 -0.84 6.40
C ALA A 126 9.69 -0.48 6.95
N VAL A 127 9.09 0.61 6.47
CA VAL A 127 7.72 1.01 6.82
C VAL A 127 6.84 0.94 5.58
N ASN A 128 5.75 0.19 5.64
CA ASN A 128 4.86 -0.05 4.51
C ASN A 128 3.47 0.57 4.72
N CYS A 129 3.10 1.47 3.81
CA CYS A 129 1.85 2.21 3.80
C CYS A 129 1.08 1.91 2.51
N VAL A 130 0.36 0.79 2.46
CA VAL A 130 -0.52 0.46 1.32
C VAL A 130 -1.95 0.86 1.66
N LEU A 131 -2.52 1.80 0.90
CA LEU A 131 -3.89 2.28 1.07
C LEU A 131 -4.19 2.67 2.53
N PHE A 132 -3.30 3.46 3.13
CA PHE A 132 -3.32 3.80 4.54
C PHE A 132 -3.36 5.31 4.80
N LEU A 133 -2.54 6.09 4.08
CA LEU A 133 -2.37 7.52 4.34
C LEU A 133 -3.62 8.33 4.04
N HIS A 134 -4.44 7.92 3.07
CA HIS A 134 -5.70 8.60 2.79
C HIS A 134 -6.65 8.61 3.99
N ARG A 135 -6.52 7.67 4.94
CA ARG A 135 -7.35 7.62 6.16
C ARG A 135 -7.02 8.74 7.15
N LEU A 136 -5.86 9.38 7.00
CA LEU A 136 -5.44 10.53 7.80
C LEU A 136 -6.21 11.77 7.32
N SER A 137 -7.16 12.21 8.14
CA SER A 137 -8.25 13.09 7.71
C SER A 137 -7.81 14.57 7.58
N GLY A 138 -6.67 14.95 8.16
CA GLY A 138 -6.14 16.32 8.11
C GLY A 138 -4.66 16.41 7.77
N ASP A 139 -4.25 17.51 7.13
CA ASP A 139 -2.84 17.78 6.80
C ASP A 139 -1.93 17.76 8.03
N GLY A 140 -2.44 18.20 9.18
CA GLY A 140 -1.75 18.12 10.46
C GLY A 140 -1.51 16.67 10.93
N GLU A 141 -2.52 15.80 10.82
CA GLU A 141 -2.43 14.38 11.17
C GLU A 141 -1.44 13.66 10.25
N LEU A 142 -1.55 13.89 8.94
CA LEU A 142 -0.62 13.36 7.93
C LEU A 142 0.82 13.78 8.23
N THR A 143 1.05 15.07 8.51
CA THR A 143 2.38 15.59 8.81
C THR A 143 2.94 15.01 10.11
N ALA A 144 2.12 14.90 11.17
CA ALA A 144 2.53 14.29 12.43
C ALA A 144 2.92 12.82 12.24
N PHE A 145 2.09 12.07 11.51
CA PHE A 145 2.36 10.67 11.16
C PHE A 145 3.66 10.51 10.37
N LEU A 146 3.88 11.30 9.31
CA LEU A 146 5.09 11.21 8.49
C LEU A 146 6.36 11.58 9.27
N ARG A 147 6.27 12.55 10.19
CA ARG A 147 7.37 12.89 11.11
C ARG A 147 7.66 11.76 12.10
N TRP A 148 6.62 11.09 12.59
CA TRP A 148 6.78 9.89 13.40
C TRP A 148 7.46 8.77 12.61
N VAL A 149 7.03 8.49 11.38
CA VAL A 149 7.69 7.53 10.49
C VAL A 149 9.16 7.86 10.31
N ARG A 150 9.47 9.14 10.03
CA ARG A 150 10.86 9.60 9.90
C ARG A 150 11.66 9.43 11.19
N SER A 151 11.06 9.65 12.36
CA SER A 151 11.77 9.49 13.64
C SER A 151 12.21 8.05 13.94
N MET A 152 11.61 7.05 13.27
CA MET A 152 12.06 5.67 13.35
C MET A 152 13.34 5.39 12.53
N ASN A 153 13.80 6.37 11.73
CA ASN A 153 14.95 6.25 10.83
C ASN A 153 14.89 5.01 9.92
N PRO A 154 13.79 4.81 9.16
CA PRO A 154 13.63 3.66 8.30
C PRO A 154 14.65 3.69 7.14
N ALA A 155 15.13 2.52 6.75
CA ALA A 155 15.92 2.37 5.53
C ALA A 155 15.08 2.59 4.27
N VAL A 156 13.78 2.25 4.33
CA VAL A 156 12.82 2.54 3.27
C VAL A 156 11.40 2.71 3.81
N VAL A 157 10.65 3.64 3.24
CA VAL A 157 9.21 3.81 3.42
C VAL A 157 8.54 3.59 2.07
N THR A 158 7.61 2.64 1.97
CA THR A 158 6.81 2.41 0.76
C THR A 158 5.42 3.01 0.93
N ILE A 159 4.97 3.77 -0.06
CA ILE A 159 3.65 4.41 -0.06
C ILE A 159 2.94 4.00 -1.34
N ALA A 160 1.79 3.34 -1.20
CA ALA A 160 0.91 3.00 -2.32
C ALA A 160 -0.48 3.59 -2.09
N GLU A 161 -0.89 4.52 -2.95
CA GLU A 161 -2.16 5.23 -2.82
C GLU A 161 -2.91 5.29 -4.15
N ARG A 162 -4.22 5.45 -4.07
CA ARG A 162 -5.04 5.71 -5.27
C ARG A 162 -4.78 7.12 -5.76
N GLU A 163 -4.77 7.29 -7.07
CA GLU A 163 -4.62 8.61 -7.68
C GLU A 163 -5.96 9.35 -7.69
N GLY A 164 -6.07 10.32 -6.77
CA GLY A 164 -7.15 11.29 -6.76
C GLY A 164 -6.77 12.55 -7.53
N GLU A 165 -7.76 13.25 -8.06
CA GLU A 165 -7.51 14.60 -8.57
C GLU A 165 -7.23 15.57 -7.42
N ALA A 166 -6.12 16.29 -7.51
CA ALA A 166 -5.81 17.35 -6.57
C ALA A 166 -6.87 18.46 -6.67
N GLY A 167 -7.68 18.61 -5.61
CA GLY A 167 -8.41 19.84 -5.37
C GLY A 167 -7.42 21.00 -5.28
N ARG A 168 -7.58 22.03 -6.12
CA ARG A 168 -6.83 23.28 -5.97
C ARG A 168 -7.51 24.10 -4.86
N GLY A 169 -6.92 24.11 -3.67
CA GLY A 169 -7.25 25.09 -2.64
C GLY A 169 -8.43 24.75 -1.71
N GLU A 170 -8.70 25.68 -0.81
CA GLU A 170 -9.53 25.57 0.40
C GLU A 170 -11.06 25.61 0.14
N ASP A 171 -11.53 25.55 -1.11
CA ASP A 171 -12.96 25.52 -1.49
C ASP A 171 -13.45 24.08 -1.80
N ASP A 172 -13.13 23.12 -0.93
CA ASP A 172 -13.34 21.68 -1.18
C ASP A 172 -14.79 21.18 -0.98
N ASP A 173 -15.77 22.08 -0.92
CA ASP A 173 -17.20 21.73 -0.83
C ASP A 173 -18.00 21.92 -2.14
N ASP A 174 -17.34 21.83 -3.29
CA ASP A 174 -18.01 21.85 -4.60
C ASP A 174 -18.47 20.45 -5.03
N LEU A 175 -19.70 20.09 -4.67
CA LEU A 175 -20.33 18.81 -5.03
C LEU A 175 -20.19 18.47 -6.54
N PRO A 176 -20.53 19.37 -7.49
CA PRO A 176 -20.28 19.16 -8.91
C PRO A 176 -18.88 18.67 -9.25
N ARG A 177 -17.84 19.30 -8.70
CA ARG A 177 -16.44 18.91 -8.93
C ARG A 177 -16.14 17.54 -8.35
N ARG A 178 -16.60 17.24 -7.12
CA ARG A 178 -16.42 15.91 -6.51
C ARG A 178 -17.09 14.81 -7.33
N VAL A 179 -18.31 15.05 -7.80
CA VAL A 179 -19.05 14.10 -8.64
C VAL A 179 -18.34 13.91 -9.98
N ALA A 180 -17.86 14.96 -10.63
CA ALA A 180 -17.11 14.85 -11.87
C ALA A 180 -15.82 14.02 -11.70
N ALA A 181 -15.01 14.33 -10.69
CA ALA A 181 -13.79 13.59 -10.40
C ALA A 181 -14.06 12.11 -10.03
N ALA A 182 -15.15 11.85 -9.27
CA ALA A 182 -15.59 10.49 -8.96
C ALA A 182 -16.02 9.74 -10.24
N MET A 183 -16.84 10.37 -11.09
CA MET A 183 -17.26 9.78 -12.36
C MET A 183 -16.07 9.44 -13.25
N ASP A 184 -15.10 10.34 -13.40
CA ASP A 184 -13.91 10.11 -14.22
C ASP A 184 -13.07 8.94 -13.69
N PHE A 185 -12.86 8.86 -12.36
CA PHE A 185 -12.11 7.77 -11.76
C PHE A 185 -12.88 6.43 -11.80
N TYR A 186 -14.11 6.40 -11.30
CA TYR A 186 -14.85 5.15 -11.18
C TYR A 186 -15.32 4.62 -12.52
N SER A 187 -15.62 5.45 -13.53
CA SER A 187 -15.92 4.93 -14.88
C SER A 187 -14.73 4.12 -15.42
N ALA A 188 -13.50 4.61 -15.27
CA ALA A 188 -12.31 3.85 -15.66
C ALA A 188 -12.16 2.53 -14.86
N VAL A 189 -12.49 2.52 -13.56
CA VAL A 189 -12.45 1.30 -12.75
C VAL A 189 -13.53 0.30 -13.20
N PHE A 190 -14.76 0.74 -13.44
CA PHE A 190 -15.85 -0.11 -13.91
C PHE A 190 -15.55 -0.69 -15.30
N ASP A 191 -15.02 0.13 -16.24
CA ASP A 191 -14.58 -0.32 -17.56
C ASP A 191 -13.47 -1.39 -17.44
N ALA A 192 -12.51 -1.18 -16.53
CA ALA A 192 -11.43 -2.13 -16.29
C ALA A 192 -11.93 -3.47 -15.71
N LEU A 193 -12.90 -3.42 -14.79
CA LEU A 193 -13.55 -4.62 -14.25
C LEU A 193 -14.34 -5.36 -15.33
N GLU A 194 -15.07 -4.63 -16.17
CA GLU A 194 -15.81 -5.20 -17.30
C GLU A 194 -14.91 -5.94 -18.29
N ALA A 195 -13.74 -5.38 -18.59
CA ALA A 195 -12.78 -6.05 -19.44
C ALA A 195 -12.14 -7.29 -18.78
N THR A 196 -12.10 -7.35 -17.45
CA THR A 196 -11.36 -8.39 -16.71
C THR A 196 -12.21 -9.64 -16.42
N VAL A 197 -13.52 -9.50 -16.20
CA VAL A 197 -14.39 -10.62 -15.83
C VAL A 197 -15.66 -10.65 -16.67
N PRO A 198 -16.24 -11.84 -16.94
CA PRO A 198 -17.38 -11.96 -17.84
C PRO A 198 -18.62 -11.22 -17.32
N PRO A 199 -19.52 -10.78 -18.22
CA PRO A 199 -20.82 -10.22 -17.85
C PRO A 199 -21.58 -11.15 -16.91
N GLY A 200 -22.20 -10.59 -15.87
CA GLY A 200 -22.96 -11.36 -14.87
C GLY A 200 -22.11 -12.07 -13.80
N SER A 201 -20.80 -11.80 -13.73
CA SER A 201 -19.97 -12.26 -12.61
C SER A 201 -20.53 -11.78 -11.27
N ALA A 202 -20.86 -12.71 -10.38
CA ALA A 202 -21.31 -12.40 -9.02
C ALA A 202 -20.21 -11.69 -8.21
N GLU A 203 -18.95 -12.03 -8.45
CA GLU A 203 -17.81 -11.36 -7.83
C GLU A 203 -17.72 -9.89 -8.26
N ARG A 204 -17.91 -9.60 -9.57
CA ARG A 204 -17.97 -8.23 -10.09
C ARG A 204 -19.08 -7.43 -9.42
N LEU A 205 -20.30 -7.97 -9.43
CA LEU A 205 -21.47 -7.30 -8.85
C LEU A 205 -21.27 -6.98 -7.37
N ALA A 206 -20.72 -7.92 -6.59
CA ALA A 206 -20.43 -7.69 -5.18
C ALA A 206 -19.38 -6.58 -5.00
N VAL A 207 -18.34 -6.51 -5.84
CA VAL A 207 -17.33 -5.44 -5.79
C VAL A 207 -17.93 -4.09 -6.14
N GLU A 208 -18.69 -4.01 -7.23
CA GLU A 208 -19.33 -2.77 -7.68
C GLU A 208 -20.32 -2.23 -6.63
N GLN A 209 -21.11 -3.09 -6.00
CA GLN A 209 -22.14 -2.67 -5.03
C GLN A 209 -21.59 -2.42 -3.62
N GLU A 210 -20.80 -3.35 -3.07
CA GLU A 210 -20.39 -3.29 -1.66
C GLU A 210 -19.14 -2.43 -1.44
N ILE A 211 -18.24 -2.34 -2.43
CA ILE A 211 -16.99 -1.59 -2.31
C ILE A 211 -17.09 -0.28 -3.06
N LEU A 212 -17.21 -0.33 -4.38
CA LEU A 212 -17.17 0.88 -5.20
C LEU A 212 -18.37 1.78 -4.89
N GLY A 213 -19.56 1.21 -4.70
CA GLY A 213 -20.75 1.96 -4.26
C GLY A 213 -20.52 2.72 -2.96
N THR A 214 -20.02 2.05 -1.92
CA THR A 214 -19.70 2.67 -0.63
C THR A 214 -18.65 3.78 -0.77
N GLU A 215 -17.62 3.56 -1.60
CA GLU A 215 -16.57 4.55 -1.83
C GLU A 215 -17.09 5.77 -2.62
N ILE A 216 -17.97 5.55 -3.60
CA ILE A 216 -18.65 6.62 -4.34
C ILE A 216 -19.55 7.42 -3.40
N ASP A 217 -20.35 6.75 -2.57
CA ASP A 217 -21.23 7.41 -1.59
C ASP A 217 -20.43 8.31 -0.65
N ALA A 218 -19.27 7.84 -0.17
CA ALA A 218 -18.39 8.63 0.68
C ALA A 218 -17.80 9.85 -0.05
N VAL A 219 -17.35 9.71 -1.30
CA VAL A 219 -16.82 10.84 -2.09
C VAL A 219 -17.91 11.89 -2.35
N VAL A 220 -19.13 11.45 -2.66
CA VAL A 220 -20.28 12.34 -2.93
C VAL A 220 -20.74 13.05 -1.66
N ALA A 221 -20.81 12.34 -0.53
CA ALA A 221 -21.19 12.88 0.78
C ALA A 221 -20.23 13.98 1.28
N GLY A 222 -19.01 14.02 0.77
CA GLY A 222 -18.04 15.09 1.04
C GLY A 222 -17.12 14.79 2.24
N PRO A 223 -16.25 15.76 2.60
CA PRO A 223 -15.21 15.57 3.60
C PRO A 223 -15.78 15.16 4.97
N GLY A 224 -15.13 14.18 5.62
CA GLY A 224 -15.51 13.71 6.96
C GLY A 224 -16.54 12.56 6.99
N SER A 225 -17.02 12.11 5.84
CA SER A 225 -17.97 10.98 5.71
C SER A 225 -17.32 9.59 5.71
N GLY A 226 -16.01 9.50 5.95
CA GLY A 226 -15.26 8.23 6.01
C GLY A 226 -14.43 7.93 4.75
N GLY A 227 -14.68 8.64 3.65
CA GLY A 227 -13.80 8.65 2.47
C GLY A 227 -12.71 9.70 2.68
N GLY A 228 -11.48 9.24 2.93
CA GLY A 228 -10.31 10.11 3.03
C GLY A 228 -10.20 11.13 1.88
N ARG A 229 -9.56 12.28 2.12
CA ARG A 229 -9.41 13.30 1.07
C ARG A 229 -8.62 12.74 -0.12
N PRO A 230 -9.15 12.75 -1.36
CA PRO A 230 -8.40 12.35 -2.53
C PRO A 230 -7.17 13.24 -2.70
N ARG A 231 -6.03 12.65 -3.05
CA ARG A 231 -4.78 13.37 -3.30
C ARG A 231 -4.10 12.78 -4.52
N SER A 232 -3.44 13.64 -5.29
CA SER A 232 -2.57 13.20 -6.37
C SER A 232 -1.20 12.79 -5.84
N PHE A 233 -0.44 12.06 -6.64
CA PHE A 233 0.95 11.73 -6.38
C PHE A 233 1.81 12.96 -6.02
N GLU A 234 1.61 14.10 -6.69
CA GLU A 234 2.36 15.33 -6.39
C GLU A 234 2.04 15.86 -4.99
N ALA A 235 0.78 15.78 -4.57
CA ALA A 235 0.36 16.19 -3.24
C ALA A 235 0.94 15.27 -2.15
N TRP A 236 0.93 13.95 -2.39
CA TRP A 236 1.62 12.99 -1.52
C TRP A 236 3.12 13.27 -1.43
N THR A 237 3.76 13.44 -2.58
CA THR A 237 5.18 13.77 -2.70
C THR A 237 5.54 15.05 -1.94
N ALA A 238 4.73 16.10 -2.06
CA ALA A 238 4.95 17.35 -1.36
C ALA A 238 4.87 17.17 0.17
N ALA A 239 3.88 16.43 0.68
CA ALA A 239 3.72 16.18 2.10
C ALA A 239 4.87 15.34 2.69
N VAL A 240 5.30 14.31 1.96
CA VAL A 240 6.40 13.43 2.37
C VAL A 240 7.73 14.18 2.40
N ARG A 241 8.02 14.99 1.36
CA ARG A 241 9.21 15.86 1.32
C ARG A 241 9.18 16.94 2.40
N ALA A 242 8.03 17.56 2.67
CA ALA A 242 7.88 18.54 3.74
C ALA A 242 8.12 17.94 5.14
N SER A 243 7.90 16.63 5.29
CA SER A 243 8.23 15.87 6.50
C SER A 243 9.71 15.46 6.56
N GLY A 244 10.44 15.67 5.45
CA GLY A 244 11.87 15.51 5.26
C GLY A 244 12.35 14.08 5.01
N LEU A 245 11.47 13.26 4.46
CA LEU A 245 11.83 12.04 3.75
C LEU A 245 12.23 12.39 2.31
N SER A 246 13.20 11.66 1.77
CA SER A 246 13.76 11.86 0.43
C SER A 246 13.31 10.74 -0.52
N PRO A 247 13.04 11.04 -1.81
CA PRO A 247 12.64 10.01 -2.76
C PRO A 247 13.69 8.90 -2.89
N TRP A 248 13.23 7.65 -2.95
CA TRP A 248 14.00 6.49 -3.39
C TRP A 248 13.39 6.02 -4.73
N PRO A 249 14.03 6.29 -5.88
CA PRO A 249 13.45 5.99 -7.18
C PRO A 249 13.14 4.51 -7.37
N ALA A 250 11.97 4.22 -7.96
CA ALA A 250 11.57 2.86 -8.32
C ALA A 250 12.59 2.23 -9.27
N SER A 251 12.98 0.97 -9.00
CA SER A 251 13.91 0.26 -9.87
C SER A 251 13.25 -0.17 -11.18
N THR A 252 14.04 -0.23 -12.25
CA THR A 252 13.58 -0.77 -13.54
C THR A 252 13.08 -2.20 -13.43
N PHE A 253 13.59 -2.96 -12.45
CA PHE A 253 13.12 -4.30 -12.14
C PHE A 253 11.71 -4.28 -11.54
N ALA A 254 11.40 -3.38 -10.60
CA ALA A 254 10.06 -3.24 -10.03
C ALA A 254 9.02 -2.98 -11.13
N VAL A 255 9.32 -2.04 -12.03
CA VAL A 255 8.44 -1.67 -13.15
C VAL A 255 8.27 -2.84 -14.13
N SER A 256 9.34 -3.58 -14.41
CA SER A 256 9.29 -4.75 -15.29
C SER A 256 8.44 -5.89 -14.71
N GLN A 257 8.53 -6.12 -13.39
CA GLN A 257 7.70 -7.09 -12.69
C GLN A 257 6.23 -6.67 -12.67
N ALA A 258 5.94 -5.38 -12.47
CA ALA A 258 4.58 -4.86 -12.55
C ALA A 258 3.96 -5.06 -13.94
N ARG A 259 4.71 -4.76 -15.02
CA ARG A 259 4.28 -5.02 -16.40
C ARG A 259 4.04 -6.51 -16.66
N LEU A 260 4.90 -7.38 -16.12
CA LEU A 260 4.76 -8.83 -16.25
C LEU A 260 3.50 -9.34 -15.53
N LEU A 261 3.23 -8.85 -14.31
CA LEU A 261 2.01 -9.15 -13.55
C LEU A 261 0.76 -8.82 -14.39
N LEU A 262 0.71 -7.62 -14.98
CA LEU A 262 -0.40 -7.19 -15.82
C LEU A 262 -0.60 -8.12 -17.01
N ARG A 263 0.48 -8.39 -17.75
CA ARG A 263 0.44 -9.24 -18.95
C ARG A 263 0.01 -10.69 -18.69
N LEU A 264 0.33 -11.23 -17.51
CA LEU A 264 0.05 -12.64 -17.19
C LEU A 264 -1.34 -12.88 -16.62
N HIS A 265 -1.96 -11.88 -16.00
CA HIS A 265 -3.13 -12.09 -15.15
C HIS A 265 -4.33 -11.19 -15.49
N TYR A 266 -4.16 -10.20 -16.36
CA TYR A 266 -5.18 -9.21 -16.69
C TYR A 266 -5.31 -9.06 -18.21
N PRO A 267 -6.37 -8.40 -18.70
CA PRO A 267 -6.53 -8.16 -20.13
C PRO A 267 -5.27 -7.56 -20.76
N SER A 268 -4.93 -8.01 -21.96
CA SER A 268 -3.71 -7.57 -22.68
C SER A 268 -3.76 -6.11 -23.09
N GLU A 269 -4.96 -5.53 -23.17
CA GLU A 269 -5.20 -4.14 -23.50
C GLU A 269 -5.89 -3.43 -22.31
N GLY A 270 -5.63 -2.13 -22.17
CA GLY A 270 -6.22 -1.29 -21.13
C GLY A 270 -5.29 -1.07 -19.94
N TYR A 271 -4.88 -2.12 -19.21
CA TYR A 271 -3.97 -1.92 -18.07
C TYR A 271 -2.55 -1.57 -18.51
N ALA A 272 -1.96 -0.56 -17.86
CA ALA A 272 -0.58 -0.14 -18.08
C ALA A 272 0.16 0.06 -16.76
N ALA A 273 1.46 -0.25 -16.76
CA ALA A 273 2.38 0.07 -15.67
C ALA A 273 3.54 0.92 -16.20
N GLU A 274 3.70 2.11 -15.63
CA GLU A 274 4.65 3.12 -16.09
C GLU A 274 5.52 3.62 -14.93
N GLU A 275 6.73 4.08 -15.26
CA GLU A 275 7.59 4.79 -14.32
C GLU A 275 7.55 6.26 -14.67
N ALA A 276 7.28 7.09 -13.68
CA ALA A 276 7.35 8.54 -13.80
C ALA A 276 7.74 9.15 -12.46
N GLY A 277 8.60 10.17 -12.48
CA GLY A 277 8.97 10.90 -11.27
C GLY A 277 9.59 10.03 -10.16
N GLY A 278 10.18 8.88 -10.49
CA GLY A 278 10.73 7.93 -9.52
C GLY A 278 9.70 7.05 -8.83
N ALA A 279 8.44 7.05 -9.28
CA ALA A 279 7.37 6.19 -8.79
C ALA A 279 6.83 5.29 -9.91
N CYS A 280 6.17 4.19 -9.54
CA CYS A 280 5.48 3.32 -10.48
C CYS A 280 3.98 3.57 -10.43
N PHE A 281 3.37 3.75 -11.60
CA PHE A 281 1.95 4.04 -11.75
C PHE A 281 1.24 2.87 -12.41
N LEU A 282 0.04 2.56 -11.91
CA LEU A 282 -0.94 1.68 -12.52
C LEU A 282 -2.03 2.54 -13.16
N GLY A 283 -2.27 2.33 -14.45
CA GLY A 283 -3.31 3.00 -15.21
C GLY A 283 -4.25 2.03 -15.92
N TRP A 284 -5.41 2.55 -16.31
CA TRP A 284 -6.33 1.95 -17.26
C TRP A 284 -6.56 2.93 -18.41
N GLN A 285 -6.21 2.51 -19.63
CA GLN A 285 -6.17 3.36 -20.82
C GLN A 285 -5.35 4.63 -20.55
N THR A 286 -5.96 5.81 -20.62
CA THR A 286 -5.31 7.10 -20.35
C THR A 286 -5.40 7.55 -18.90
N ARG A 287 -6.12 6.80 -18.05
CA ARG A 287 -6.38 7.20 -16.66
C ARG A 287 -5.41 6.51 -15.71
N THR A 288 -4.66 7.31 -14.95
CA THR A 288 -3.90 6.82 -13.81
C THR A 288 -4.84 6.49 -12.66
N LEU A 289 -4.65 5.32 -12.05
CA LEU A 289 -5.53 4.83 -10.98
C LEU A 289 -4.82 4.72 -9.63
N MET A 290 -3.53 4.42 -9.62
CA MET A 290 -2.75 4.21 -8.40
C MET A 290 -1.27 4.51 -8.64
N SER A 291 -0.59 5.01 -7.62
CA SER A 291 0.87 5.14 -7.60
C SER A 291 1.49 4.35 -6.45
N VAL A 292 2.73 3.91 -6.66
CA VAL A 292 3.59 3.30 -5.64
C VAL A 292 4.93 4.03 -5.66
N SER A 293 5.33 4.57 -4.52
CA SER A 293 6.57 5.33 -4.34
C SER A 293 7.35 4.84 -3.13
N SER A 294 8.65 5.11 -3.12
CA SER A 294 9.55 4.72 -2.03
C SER A 294 10.36 5.93 -1.55
N TRP A 295 10.75 5.93 -0.27
CA TRP A 295 11.37 7.06 0.41
C TRP A 295 12.37 6.61 1.48
N HIS A 296 13.30 7.47 1.90
CA HIS A 296 14.23 7.25 3.03
C HIS A 296 14.47 8.52 3.83
#